data_AF-A0A7D5E7W7-F1
#
_entry.id   AF-A0A7D5E7W7-F1
#
_cell.length_a   1.000
_cell.length_b   1.000
_cell.length_c   1.000
_cell.angle_alpha   90.00
_cell.angle_beta   90.00
_cell.angle_gamma   90.00
#
_symmetry.space_group_name_H-M   'P 1'
#
loop_
_entity.id
_entity.type
_entity.pdbx_description
1 polymer ?
#
loop_
_entity_poly.entity_id
_entity_poly.type
_entity_poly.pdbx_seq_one_letter_code
_entity_poly.pdbx_strand_id
1 'polypeptide(L)'
;MHRILQNMLSIYHNYRLIPLFLSVSVIIDYSLTFYFAGSIENILAHEFSPTLVFAVKNDIVLPYLAVIVVFYYFMGYTILKFLDGEEIYPIGVFIIMLMSLTHVLGGMSWYVLSESYSNMIFMLSMTSVIIALSVFGYEIFRKG
;
A
#
# COMPACT_ATOMS: atom_id res chain seq x y z
N MET A 1 -9.90 -28.19 8.29
CA MET A 1 -10.60 -27.28 7.34
C MET A 1 -11.45 -26.23 8.06
N HIS A 2 -12.38 -26.62 8.94
CA HIS A 2 -13.26 -25.68 9.67
C HIS A 2 -12.50 -24.61 10.50
N ARG A 3 -11.48 -25.01 11.26
CA ARG A 3 -10.63 -24.08 12.05
C ARG A 3 -9.84 -23.09 11.18
N ILE A 4 -9.37 -23.52 10.01
CA ILE A 4 -8.64 -22.64 9.06
C ILE A 4 -9.60 -21.59 8.50
N LEU A 5 -10.81 -22.01 8.11
CA LEU A 5 -11.85 -21.10 7.62
C LEU A 5 -12.25 -20.07 8.68
N GLN A 6 -12.44 -20.51 9.94
CA GLN A 6 -12.73 -19.60 11.06
C GLN A 6 -11.62 -18.58 11.30
N ASN A 7 -10.35 -19.01 11.24
CA ASN A 7 -9.21 -18.10 11.36
C ASN A 7 -9.16 -17.09 10.20
N MET A 8 -9.39 -17.55 8.97
CA MET A 8 -9.43 -16.68 7.78
C MET A 8 -10.52 -15.61 7.90
N LEU A 9 -11.73 -16.01 8.30
CA LEU A 9 -12.85 -15.08 8.53
C LEU A 9 -12.52 -14.10 9.67
N SER A 10 -11.89 -14.59 10.74
CA SER A 10 -11.47 -13.74 11.86
C SER A 10 -10.43 -12.70 11.46
N ILE A 11 -9.49 -13.02 10.55
CA ILE A 11 -8.51 -12.06 10.05
C ILE A 11 -9.19 -11.06 9.12
N TYR A 12 -10.02 -11.56 8.21
CA TYR A 12 -10.74 -10.77 7.22
C TYR A 12 -11.62 -9.68 7.85
N HIS A 13 -12.36 -10.01 8.91
CA HIS A 13 -13.20 -9.05 9.63
C HIS A 13 -12.45 -8.18 10.64
N ASN A 14 -11.13 -8.36 10.79
CA ASN A 14 -10.35 -7.58 11.73
C ASN A 14 -9.73 -6.36 11.06
N TYR A 15 -10.45 -5.24 11.12
CA TYR A 15 -10.00 -3.93 10.62
C TYR A 15 -8.70 -3.42 11.27
N ARG A 16 -8.20 -4.06 12.34
CA ARG A 16 -6.90 -3.75 12.96
C ARG A 16 -5.74 -4.55 12.38
N LEU A 17 -6.00 -5.76 11.87
CA LEU A 17 -4.98 -6.66 11.34
C LEU A 17 -4.73 -6.43 9.85
N ILE A 18 -5.79 -6.23 9.05
CA ILE A 18 -5.66 -6.04 7.60
C ILE A 18 -4.69 -4.88 7.23
N PRO A 19 -4.70 -3.71 7.89
CA PRO A 19 -3.75 -2.63 7.58
C PRO A 19 -2.29 -2.96 7.88
N LEU A 20 -2.01 -4.00 8.69
CA LEU A 20 -0.64 -4.45 8.93
C LEU A 20 -0.02 -5.06 7.68
N PHE A 21 -0.80 -5.73 6.83
CA PHE A 21 -0.30 -6.27 5.56
C PHE A 21 0.24 -5.14 4.67
N LEU A 22 -0.50 -4.03 4.57
CA LEU A 22 -0.06 -2.86 3.82
C LEU A 22 1.20 -2.24 4.41
N SER A 23 1.25 -2.13 5.74
CA SER A 23 2.42 -1.61 6.46
C SER A 23 3.67 -2.46 6.21
N VAL A 24 3.53 -3.79 6.28
CA VAL A 24 4.61 -4.74 5.97
C VAL A 24 5.02 -4.65 4.51
N SER A 25 4.07 -4.55 3.58
CA SER A 25 4.36 -4.35 2.16
C SER A 25 5.15 -3.08 1.89
N VAL A 26 4.85 -1.97 2.57
CA VAL A 26 5.61 -0.72 2.46
C VAL A 26 7.03 -0.87 3.01
N ILE A 27 7.20 -1.60 4.11
CA ILE A 27 8.55 -1.93 4.62
C ILE A 27 9.32 -2.75 3.59
N ILE A 28 8.69 -3.76 3.00
CA ILE A 28 9.30 -4.60 1.96
C ILE A 28 9.68 -3.75 0.75
N ASP A 29 8.77 -2.91 0.27
CA ASP A 29 8.97 -1.99 -0.86
C ASP A 29 10.28 -1.21 -0.70
N TYR A 30 10.36 -0.40 0.36
CA TYR A 30 11.56 0.40 0.61
C TYR A 30 12.80 -0.45 0.92
N SER A 31 12.67 -1.58 1.61
CA SER A 31 13.80 -2.47 1.85
C SER A 31 14.40 -2.98 0.54
N LEU A 32 13.55 -3.39 -0.41
CA LEU A 32 13.98 -3.85 -1.72
C LEU A 32 14.53 -2.69 -2.57
N THR A 33 13.89 -1.52 -2.55
CA THR A 33 14.39 -0.31 -3.20
C THR A 33 15.80 0.03 -2.75
N PHE A 34 16.04 0.17 -1.45
CA PHE A 34 17.36 0.50 -0.93
C PHE A 34 18.38 -0.62 -1.17
N TYR A 35 17.96 -1.89 -1.06
CA TYR A 35 18.84 -3.03 -1.29
C TYR A 35 19.29 -3.12 -2.76
N PHE A 36 18.37 -3.01 -3.71
CA PHE A 36 18.65 -3.15 -5.14
C PHE A 36 19.23 -1.88 -5.77
N ALA A 37 18.93 -0.68 -5.24
CA ALA A 37 19.53 0.56 -5.74
C ALA A 37 21.06 0.57 -5.61
N GLY A 38 21.61 -0.10 -4.59
CA GLY A 38 23.06 -0.27 -4.38
C GLY A 38 23.80 1.00 -3.94
N SER A 39 23.27 2.19 -4.22
CA SER A 39 23.81 3.46 -3.75
C SER A 39 22.74 4.54 -3.65
N ILE A 40 23.03 5.58 -2.86
CA ILE A 40 22.14 6.74 -2.69
C ILE A 40 22.02 7.53 -4.00
N GLU A 41 23.11 7.64 -4.76
CA GLU A 41 23.16 8.34 -6.04
C GLU A 41 22.18 7.73 -7.05
N ASN A 42 22.08 6.40 -7.07
CA ASN A 42 21.13 5.70 -7.93
C ASN A 42 19.67 6.04 -7.57
N ILE A 43 19.36 6.12 -6.27
CA ILE A 43 18.04 6.56 -5.80
C ILE A 43 17.77 8.00 -6.23
N LEU A 44 18.72 8.91 -6.01
CA LEU A 44 18.56 10.31 -6.39
C LEU A 44 18.40 10.53 -7.91
N ALA A 45 18.96 9.63 -8.73
CA ALA A 45 18.91 9.72 -10.18
C ALA A 45 17.66 9.06 -10.81
N HIS A 46 17.12 8.01 -10.20
CA HIS A 46 16.08 7.16 -10.83
C HIS A 46 14.78 7.04 -10.02
N GLU A 47 14.76 7.45 -8.76
CA GLU A 47 13.54 7.42 -7.95
C GLU A 47 12.58 8.54 -8.36
N PHE A 48 11.34 8.17 -8.66
CA PHE A 48 10.30 9.11 -9.07
C PHE A 48 9.53 9.69 -7.89
N SER A 49 9.57 9.05 -6.72
CA SER A 49 8.90 9.53 -5.50
C SER A 49 9.60 10.80 -4.95
N PRO A 50 8.98 11.99 -5.08
CA PRO A 50 9.63 13.23 -4.64
C PRO A 50 9.87 13.25 -3.13
N THR A 51 9.01 12.58 -2.36
CA THR A 51 9.12 12.50 -0.90
C THR A 51 10.26 11.60 -0.46
N LEU A 52 10.48 10.46 -1.14
CA LEU A 52 11.63 9.61 -0.88
C LEU A 52 12.93 10.32 -1.28
N VAL A 53 12.96 10.94 -2.47
CA VAL A 53 14.10 11.74 -2.93
C VAL A 53 14.43 12.85 -1.93
N PHE A 54 13.43 13.56 -1.42
CA PHE A 54 13.62 14.56 -0.37
C PHE A 54 14.21 13.95 0.90
N ALA A 55 13.69 12.80 1.35
CA ALA A 55 14.16 12.16 2.56
C ALA A 55 15.62 11.72 2.46
N VAL A 56 16.02 11.19 1.29
CA VAL A 56 17.39 10.80 1.00
C VAL A 56 18.32 12.01 0.92
N LYS A 57 17.90 13.10 0.24
CA LYS A 57 18.70 14.33 0.12
C LYS A 57 19.00 15.00 1.46
N ASN A 58 18.13 14.83 2.45
CA ASN A 58 18.24 15.48 3.76
C ASN A 58 18.67 14.52 4.88
N ASP A 59 19.06 13.28 4.55
CA ASP A 59 19.47 12.26 5.54
C ASP A 59 18.40 11.98 6.62
N ILE A 60 17.13 11.99 6.22
CA ILE A 60 15.97 11.74 7.10
C ILE A 60 15.17 10.50 6.67
N VAL A 61 15.80 9.54 6.00
CA VAL A 61 15.17 8.31 5.50
C VAL A 61 14.48 7.53 6.63
N LEU A 62 15.13 7.34 7.78
CA LEU A 62 14.55 6.56 8.88
C LEU A 62 13.28 7.22 9.47
N PRO A 63 13.28 8.52 9.82
CA PRO A 63 12.05 9.22 10.20
C PRO A 63 10.97 9.16 9.12
N TYR A 64 11.33 9.34 7.86
CA TYR A 64 10.40 9.25 6.74
C TYR A 64 9.73 7.88 6.65
N LEU A 65 10.51 6.80 6.73
CA LEU A 65 10.00 5.42 6.70
C LEU A 65 9.10 5.13 7.91
N ALA A 66 9.45 5.61 9.10
CA ALA A 66 8.60 5.45 10.27
C ALA A 66 7.24 6.16 10.08
N VAL A 67 7.26 7.41 9.61
CA VAL A 67 6.04 8.19 9.34
C VAL A 67 5.18 7.52 8.28
N ILE A 68 5.77 7.05 7.18
CA ILE A 68 4.98 6.51 6.08
C ILE A 68 4.34 5.17 6.44
N VAL A 69 5.06 4.29 7.15
CA VAL A 69 4.50 3.01 7.64
C VAL A 69 3.32 3.28 8.58
N VAL A 70 3.49 4.21 9.51
CA VAL A 70 2.43 4.62 10.44
C VAL A 70 1.25 5.24 9.70
N PHE A 71 1.51 6.08 8.71
CA PHE A 71 0.48 6.69 7.87
C PHE A 71 -0.35 5.63 7.13
N TYR A 72 0.30 4.67 6.46
CA TYR A 72 -0.38 3.59 5.75
C TYR A 72 -1.23 2.73 6.70
N TYR A 73 -0.72 2.41 7.90
CA TYR A 73 -1.50 1.72 8.92
C TYR A 73 -2.75 2.52 9.30
N PHE A 74 -2.60 3.79 9.68
CA PHE A 74 -3.71 4.62 10.14
C PHE A 74 -4.75 4.85 9.05
N MET A 75 -4.33 5.07 7.81
CA MET A 75 -5.26 5.24 6.68
C MET A 75 -6.04 3.96 6.42
N GLY A 76 -5.37 2.81 6.34
CA GLY A 76 -6.04 1.52 6.16
C GLY A 76 -6.98 1.19 7.32
N TYR A 77 -6.55 1.41 8.56
CA TYR A 77 -7.37 1.21 9.76
C TYR A 77 -8.61 2.10 9.73
N THR A 78 -8.43 3.39 9.43
CA THR A 78 -9.51 4.37 9.43
C THR A 78 -10.54 3.99 8.38
N ILE A 79 -10.12 3.69 7.16
CA ILE A 79 -11.00 3.24 6.07
C ILE A 79 -11.77 2.00 6.50
N LEU A 80 -11.11 0.93 6.94
CA LEU A 80 -11.82 -0.30 7.29
C LEU A 80 -12.73 -0.16 8.51
N LYS A 81 -12.35 0.68 9.48
CA LYS A 81 -13.21 0.99 10.63
C LYS A 81 -14.46 1.74 10.22
N PHE A 82 -14.36 2.69 9.27
CA PHE A 82 -15.53 3.39 8.75
C PHE A 82 -16.45 2.49 7.94
N LEU A 83 -15.90 1.46 7.29
CA LEU A 83 -16.65 0.48 6.53
C LEU A 83 -17.13 -0.71 7.38
N ASP A 84 -16.80 -0.77 8.67
CA ASP A 84 -17.12 -1.91 9.52
C ASP A 84 -18.64 -2.07 9.66
N GLY A 85 -19.15 -3.26 9.31
CA GLY A 85 -20.58 -3.55 9.24
C GLY A 85 -21.31 -3.09 7.97
N GLU A 86 -20.63 -2.38 7.06
CA GLU A 86 -21.20 -1.95 5.77
C GLU A 86 -21.01 -3.03 4.69
N GLU A 87 -21.93 -3.10 3.73
CA GLU A 87 -21.87 -4.06 2.61
C GLU A 87 -20.62 -3.88 1.73
N ILE A 88 -20.04 -2.67 1.74
CA ILE A 88 -18.85 -2.29 0.98
C ILE A 88 -17.52 -2.59 1.69
N TYR A 89 -17.54 -3.12 2.93
CA TYR A 89 -16.34 -3.57 3.65
C TYR A 89 -15.42 -4.48 2.81
N PRO A 90 -15.93 -5.49 2.07
CA PRO A 90 -15.09 -6.35 1.22
C PRO A 90 -14.27 -5.58 0.20
N ILE A 91 -14.82 -4.49 -0.33
CA ILE A 91 -14.13 -3.65 -1.31
C ILE A 91 -12.99 -2.88 -0.64
N GLY A 92 -13.19 -2.40 0.59
CA GLY A 92 -12.12 -1.77 1.38
C GLY A 92 -10.96 -2.73 1.64
N VAL A 93 -11.25 -3.98 2.03
CA VAL A 93 -10.22 -5.02 2.20
C VAL A 93 -9.51 -5.29 0.88
N PHE A 94 -10.26 -5.44 -0.22
CA PHE A 94 -9.69 -5.68 -1.54
C PHE A 94 -8.72 -4.57 -1.96
N ILE A 95 -9.09 -3.29 -1.79
CA ILE A 95 -8.23 -2.15 -2.10
C ILE A 95 -6.94 -2.21 -1.27
N ILE A 96 -7.03 -2.47 0.04
CA ILE A 96 -5.84 -2.54 0.91
C ILE A 96 -4.92 -3.69 0.49
N MET A 97 -5.48 -4.86 0.15
CA MET A 97 -4.68 -5.99 -0.31
C MET A 97 -4.06 -5.73 -1.69
N LEU A 98 -4.79 -5.07 -2.59
CA LEU A 98 -4.26 -4.68 -3.91
C LEU A 98 -3.12 -3.67 -3.77
N MET A 99 -3.27 -2.66 -2.90
CA MET A 99 -2.19 -1.72 -2.57
C MET A 99 -0.99 -2.42 -1.93
N SER A 100 -1.23 -3.39 -1.05
CA SER A 100 -0.17 -4.19 -0.43
C SER A 100 0.64 -4.94 -1.50
N LEU A 101 -0.04 -5.49 -2.50
CA LEU A 101 0.61 -6.16 -3.64
C LEU A 101 1.42 -5.16 -4.48
N THR A 102 0.85 -4.00 -4.81
CA THR A 102 1.55 -3.01 -5.65
C THR A 102 2.80 -2.46 -4.98
N HIS A 103 2.84 -2.31 -3.65
CA HIS A 103 4.05 -1.93 -2.93
C HIS A 103 5.15 -2.99 -2.99
N VAL A 104 4.82 -4.27 -2.78
CA VAL A 104 5.81 -5.35 -2.92
C VAL A 104 6.36 -5.41 -4.34
N LEU A 105 5.49 -5.27 -5.35
CA LEU A 105 5.91 -5.21 -6.75
C LEU A 105 6.71 -3.94 -7.06
N GLY A 106 6.38 -2.81 -6.43
CA GLY A 106 7.12 -1.55 -6.50
C GLY A 106 8.57 -1.73 -6.10
N GLY A 107 8.83 -2.33 -4.93
CA GLY A 107 10.20 -2.62 -4.50
C GLY A 107 10.94 -3.56 -5.45
N MET A 108 10.23 -4.53 -6.04
CA MET A 108 10.78 -5.43 -7.06
C MET A 108 11.10 -4.74 -8.40
N SER A 109 10.55 -3.56 -8.69
CA SER A 109 10.86 -2.85 -9.95
C SER A 109 12.32 -2.42 -10.02
N TRP A 110 12.95 -2.20 -8.86
CA TRP A 110 14.39 -1.94 -8.73
C TRP A 110 15.27 -3.15 -9.07
N TYR A 111 14.72 -4.37 -9.03
CA TYR A 111 15.40 -5.57 -9.51
C TYR A 111 15.14 -5.82 -11.00
N VAL A 112 13.89 -5.65 -11.45
CA VAL A 112 13.48 -5.98 -12.82
C VAL A 112 13.97 -4.94 -13.83
N LEU A 113 14.01 -3.65 -13.45
CA LEU A 113 14.50 -2.53 -14.26
C LEU A 113 13.86 -2.47 -15.67
N SER A 114 12.55 -2.74 -15.75
CA SER A 114 11.77 -2.70 -16.98
C SER A 114 10.68 -1.64 -16.91
N GLU A 115 10.57 -0.84 -17.98
CA GLU A 115 9.51 0.16 -18.12
C GLU A 115 8.13 -0.49 -18.15
N SER A 116 7.97 -1.61 -18.87
CA SER A 116 6.68 -2.31 -18.95
C SER A 116 6.22 -2.86 -17.60
N TYR A 117 7.17 -3.34 -16.78
CA TYR A 117 6.90 -3.81 -15.43
C TYR A 117 6.47 -2.65 -14.52
N SER A 118 7.18 -1.53 -14.58
CA SER A 118 6.87 -0.33 -13.79
C SER A 118 5.51 0.27 -14.18
N ASN A 119 5.20 0.34 -15.49
CA ASN A 119 3.91 0.80 -16.00
C ASN A 119 2.76 -0.12 -15.55
N MET A 120 2.95 -1.44 -15.55
CA MET A 120 1.95 -2.37 -15.04
C MET A 120 1.63 -2.11 -13.56
N ILE A 121 2.66 -1.93 -12.71
CA ILE A 121 2.47 -1.63 -11.28
C ILE A 121 1.75 -0.30 -11.07
N PHE A 122 2.14 0.72 -11.84
CA PHE A 122 1.48 2.02 -11.82
C PHE A 122 -0.01 1.90 -12.17
N MET A 123 -0.36 1.15 -13.22
CA MET A 123 -1.75 0.94 -13.62
C MET A 123 -2.56 0.15 -12.59
N LEU A 124 -1.96 -0.84 -11.92
CA LEU A 124 -2.59 -1.56 -10.80
C LEU A 124 -2.85 -0.64 -9.61
N SER A 125 -1.90 0.25 -9.30
CA SER A 125 -2.03 1.24 -8.24
C SER A 125 -3.15 2.24 -8.57
N MET A 126 -3.18 2.76 -9.80
CA MET A 126 -4.25 3.64 -10.30
C MET A 126 -5.62 2.96 -10.27
N THR A 127 -5.69 1.67 -10.57
CA THR A 127 -6.94 0.90 -10.48
C THR A 127 -7.48 0.91 -9.04
N SER A 128 -6.61 0.74 -8.04
CA SER A 128 -7.02 0.83 -6.62
C SER A 128 -7.63 2.19 -6.29
N VAL A 129 -7.02 3.27 -6.78
CA VAL A 129 -7.51 4.64 -6.59
C VAL A 129 -8.86 4.85 -7.28
N ILE A 130 -9.01 4.40 -8.52
CA ILE A 130 -10.26 4.52 -9.28
C ILE A 130 -11.39 3.76 -8.58
N ILE A 131 -11.14 2.54 -8.11
CA ILE A 131 -12.13 1.75 -7.37
C ILE A 131 -12.49 2.48 -6.07
N ALA A 132 -11.50 2.96 -5.31
CA ALA A 132 -11.74 3.69 -4.08
C ALA A 132 -12.64 4.91 -4.32
N LEU A 133 -12.29 5.78 -5.27
CA LEU A 133 -13.07 6.98 -5.59
C LEU A 133 -14.48 6.63 -6.09
N SER A 134 -14.62 5.60 -6.92
CA SER A 134 -15.93 5.19 -7.46
C SER A 134 -16.85 4.68 -6.35
N VAL A 135 -16.32 3.85 -5.45
CA VAL A 135 -17.09 3.22 -4.37
C VAL A 135 -17.41 4.21 -3.26
N PHE A 136 -16.43 5.02 -2.83
CA PHE A 136 -16.68 6.08 -1.86
C PHE A 136 -17.63 7.14 -2.41
N GLY A 137 -17.46 7.52 -3.68
CA GLY A 137 -18.36 8.45 -4.36
C GLY A 137 -19.80 7.90 -4.38
N TYR A 138 -19.98 6.66 -4.84
CA TYR A 138 -21.29 6.00 -4.84
C TYR A 138 -21.93 5.96 -3.45
N GLU A 139 -21.15 5.60 -2.42
CA GLU A 139 -21.66 5.48 -1.06
C GLU A 139 -22.11 6.82 -0.47
N ILE A 140 -21.40 7.92 -0.76
CA ILE A 140 -21.81 9.28 -0.39
C ILE A 140 -23.15 9.64 -1.07
N PHE A 141 -23.29 9.36 -2.37
CA PHE A 141 -24.54 9.64 -3.09
C PHE A 141 -25.71 8.74 -2.66
N ARG A 142 -25.44 7.54 -2.16
CA ARG A 142 -26.47 6.62 -1.65
C ARG A 142 -26.99 7.04 -0.27
N LYS A 143 -26.12 7.59 0.58
CA LYS A 143 -26.42 7.97 1.97
C LYS A 143 -26.93 9.41 2.13
N GLY A 144 -26.60 10.31 1.19
CA GLY A 144 -27.09 11.69 1.13
C GLY A 144 -28.41 11.81 0.38
#